data_AF-A0A6P4YUS9-F1
#
_entry.id   AF-A0A6P4YUS9-F1
#
_cell.length_a   1.000
_cell.length_b   1.000
_cell.length_c   1.000
_cell.angle_alpha   90.00
_cell.angle_beta   90.00
_cell.angle_gamma   90.00
#
_symmetry.space_group_name_H-M   'P 1'
#
loop_
_entity.id
_entity.type
_entity.pdbx_description
1 polymer ?
#
loop_
_entity_poly.entity_id
_entity_poly.type
_entity_poly.pdbx_seq_one_letter_code
_entity_poly.pdbx_strand_id
1 'polypeptide(L)'
;MAGCGCDVRACRSELRLDNLRLDFHNPYVFVKSQWSWHPAVFVTYRVLVAVYLAGVTCFDGVYHGLSLDHRYKVLLYLPNLTFVLIAGYFVLMATVTVFYNLPGSSYTSLLRRTLPWYLKLAWLLYNTTAATSVLVTVVHWTLVRETNQQTIDFVIDVNKYILNVAFLFIELIFSGVPVRILHGIYPMVWVALYFVMLVVYWAMGGTGVNGETWVYVFIDYDNSWGLAVAYSLGAAFVAAPIAHCLWFVVYIIRSNIVCTPCSRGSARAPLAAESETTPL
;
A
#
# COMPACT_ATOMS: atom_id res chain seq x y z
N MET A 1 -18.69 -15.69 2.86
CA MET A 1 -19.23 -15.18 1.58
C MET A 1 -18.82 -13.72 1.47
N ALA A 2 -17.86 -13.40 0.59
CA ALA A 2 -17.55 -12.01 0.28
C ALA A 2 -18.64 -11.53 -0.68
N GLY A 3 -19.46 -10.57 -0.25
CA GLY A 3 -20.53 -10.02 -1.07
C GLY A 3 -19.94 -9.36 -2.31
N CYS A 4 -20.26 -9.90 -3.48
CA CYS A 4 -20.09 -9.19 -4.73
C CYS A 4 -21.10 -8.04 -4.79
N GLY A 5 -20.61 -6.80 -4.77
CA GLY A 5 -21.41 -5.58 -4.89
C GLY A 5 -21.53 -4.81 -3.58
N CYS A 6 -21.12 -3.53 -3.58
CA CYS A 6 -21.43 -2.60 -2.51
C CYS A 6 -22.90 -2.14 -2.62
N ASP A 7 -23.83 -2.89 -2.02
CA ASP A 7 -25.11 -2.31 -1.57
C ASP A 7 -24.82 -1.27 -0.46
N VAL A 8 -25.68 -0.28 -0.26
CA VAL A 8 -25.59 0.69 0.85
C VAL A 8 -25.46 -0.04 2.20
N ARG A 9 -26.11 -1.20 2.34
CA ARG A 9 -25.96 -2.10 3.49
C ARG A 9 -24.57 -2.72 3.63
N ALA A 10 -23.91 -3.05 2.52
CA ALA A 10 -22.54 -3.54 2.52
C ALA A 10 -21.56 -2.43 2.95
N CYS A 11 -21.72 -1.19 2.46
CA CYS A 11 -20.93 -0.04 2.93
C CYS A 11 -21.08 0.22 4.43
N ARG A 12 -22.32 0.13 4.96
CA ARG A 12 -22.55 0.27 6.41
C ARG A 12 -21.89 -0.85 7.21
N SER A 13 -21.82 -2.06 6.66
CA SER A 13 -21.16 -3.19 7.31
C SER A 13 -19.63 -3.03 7.35
N GLU A 14 -19.03 -2.36 6.36
CA GLU A 14 -17.58 -2.05 6.32
C GLU A 14 -17.17 -1.07 7.43
N LEU A 15 -18.06 -0.15 7.82
CA LEU A 15 -17.81 0.85 8.87
C LEU A 15 -17.91 0.30 10.31
N ARG A 16 -18.15 -1.01 10.50
CA ARG A 16 -18.13 -1.61 11.84
C ARG A 16 -16.71 -1.61 12.39
N LEU A 17 -16.53 -1.17 13.64
CA LEU A 17 -15.23 -1.12 14.32
C LEU A 17 -14.50 -2.48 14.36
N ASP A 18 -15.25 -3.58 14.31
CA ASP A 18 -14.70 -4.93 14.16
C ASP A 18 -13.77 -5.07 12.94
N ASN A 19 -14.03 -4.31 11.86
CA ASN A 19 -13.24 -4.32 10.63
C ASN A 19 -11.95 -3.51 10.72
N LEU A 20 -11.73 -2.76 11.80
CA LEU A 20 -10.43 -2.15 12.11
C LEU A 20 -9.39 -3.22 12.42
N ARG A 21 -9.80 -4.40 12.90
CA ARG A 21 -8.89 -5.49 13.21
C ARG A 21 -8.29 -6.09 11.94
N LEU A 22 -7.01 -6.44 12.00
CA LEU A 22 -6.31 -7.19 10.95
C LEU A 22 -6.69 -8.68 10.96
N ASP A 23 -7.99 -8.98 10.92
CA ASP A 23 -8.53 -10.33 10.81
C ASP A 23 -9.30 -10.48 9.51
N PHE A 24 -9.04 -11.58 8.78
CA PHE A 24 -9.67 -11.84 7.49
C PHE A 24 -10.06 -13.32 7.38
N HIS A 25 -11.31 -13.58 6.96
CA HIS A 25 -11.92 -14.91 6.98
C HIS A 25 -11.33 -15.88 5.94
N ASN A 26 -10.65 -15.38 4.90
CA ASN A 26 -10.01 -16.19 3.88
C ASN A 26 -8.57 -15.74 3.57
N PRO A 27 -7.56 -16.15 4.37
CA PRO A 27 -6.16 -15.77 4.17
C PRO A 27 -5.57 -16.11 2.79
N TYR A 28 -6.14 -17.08 2.06
CA TYR A 28 -5.62 -17.49 0.75
C TYR A 28 -5.68 -16.40 -0.31
N VAL A 29 -6.54 -15.39 -0.14
CA VAL A 29 -6.65 -14.29 -1.13
C VAL A 29 -5.38 -13.44 -1.19
N PHE A 30 -4.61 -13.37 -0.10
CA PHE A 30 -3.39 -12.56 -0.04
C PHE A 30 -2.26 -13.12 -0.93
N VAL A 31 -2.25 -14.43 -1.14
CA VAL A 31 -1.15 -15.16 -1.78
C VAL A 31 -1.46 -15.57 -3.22
N LYS A 32 -2.68 -15.30 -3.71
CA LYS A 32 -3.15 -15.63 -5.05
C LYS A 32 -3.53 -14.37 -5.84
N SER A 33 -3.42 -14.49 -7.16
CA SER A 33 -4.02 -13.53 -8.09
C SER A 33 -5.55 -13.64 -8.02
N GLN A 34 -6.25 -12.51 -8.18
CA GLN A 34 -7.70 -12.50 -8.39
C GLN A 34 -8.10 -12.84 -9.82
N TRP A 35 -7.13 -12.79 -10.73
CA TRP A 35 -7.32 -13.12 -12.13
C TRP A 35 -6.90 -14.56 -12.39
N SER A 36 -7.36 -15.11 -13.51
CA SER A 36 -7.03 -16.47 -13.96
C SER A 36 -5.58 -16.60 -14.47
N TRP A 37 -4.62 -15.95 -13.80
CA TRP A 37 -3.20 -16.05 -14.10
C TRP A 37 -2.66 -17.38 -13.60
N HIS A 38 -1.76 -17.97 -14.40
CA HIS A 38 -0.99 -19.11 -13.95
C HIS A 38 -0.17 -18.72 -12.71
N PRO A 39 -0.15 -19.52 -11.62
CA PRO A 39 0.51 -19.16 -10.37
C PRO A 39 1.98 -18.74 -10.54
N ALA A 40 2.71 -19.40 -11.44
CA ALA A 40 4.09 -19.06 -11.76
C ALA A 40 4.26 -17.62 -12.27
N VAL A 41 3.33 -17.12 -13.10
CA VAL A 41 3.39 -15.74 -13.63
C VAL A 41 3.27 -14.73 -12.49
N PHE A 42 2.33 -14.97 -11.58
CA PHE A 42 2.10 -14.10 -10.42
C PHE A 42 3.30 -14.10 -9.45
N VAL A 43 3.88 -15.28 -9.20
CA VAL A 43 5.11 -15.43 -8.40
C VAL A 43 6.26 -14.66 -9.05
N THR A 44 6.50 -14.87 -10.34
CA THR A 44 7.60 -14.21 -11.08
C THR A 44 7.47 -12.69 -11.03
N TYR A 45 6.27 -12.15 -11.27
CA TYR A 45 6.01 -10.71 -11.15
C TYR A 45 6.39 -10.17 -9.76
N ARG A 46 5.90 -10.80 -8.68
CA ARG A 46 6.19 -10.32 -7.31
C ARG A 46 7.68 -10.38 -6.99
N VAL A 47 8.37 -11.43 -7.42
CA VAL A 47 9.83 -11.57 -7.22
C VAL A 47 10.59 -10.49 -8.00
N LEU A 48 10.25 -10.24 -9.26
CA LEU A 48 10.92 -9.20 -10.06
C LEU A 48 10.76 -7.81 -9.45
N VAL A 49 9.54 -7.46 -9.03
CA VAL A 49 9.27 -6.16 -8.36
C VAL A 49 10.00 -6.07 -7.03
N ALA A 50 10.00 -7.14 -6.23
CA ALA A 50 10.71 -7.18 -4.95
C ALA A 50 12.22 -7.00 -5.12
N VAL A 51 12.84 -7.71 -6.07
CA VAL A 51 14.28 -7.60 -6.37
C VAL A 51 14.63 -6.20 -6.85
N TYR A 52 13.82 -5.64 -7.75
CA TYR A 52 14.03 -4.30 -8.25
C TYR A 52 13.96 -3.24 -7.12
N LEU A 53 12.89 -3.25 -6.32
CA LEU A 53 12.71 -2.28 -5.23
C LEU A 53 13.76 -2.45 -4.12
N ALA A 54 14.11 -3.69 -3.77
CA ALA A 54 15.19 -3.96 -2.82
C ALA A 54 16.54 -3.48 -3.36
N GLY A 55 16.82 -3.73 -4.64
CA GLY A 55 18.04 -3.27 -5.31
C GLY A 55 18.16 -1.75 -5.31
N VAL A 56 17.09 -1.04 -5.67
CA VAL A 56 17.05 0.44 -5.64
C VAL A 56 17.20 0.96 -4.22
N THR A 57 16.53 0.36 -3.23
CA THR A 57 16.64 0.76 -1.81
C THR A 57 18.07 0.58 -1.30
N CYS A 58 18.71 -0.54 -1.62
CA CYS A 58 20.09 -0.81 -1.26
C CYS A 58 21.05 0.16 -1.96
N PHE A 59 20.83 0.44 -3.24
CA PHE A 59 21.64 1.40 -3.99
C PHE A 59 21.53 2.81 -3.41
N ASP A 60 20.30 3.30 -3.16
CA ASP A 60 20.05 4.61 -2.54
C ASP A 60 20.71 4.71 -1.15
N GLY A 61 20.55 3.66 -0.34
CA GLY A 61 21.18 3.57 0.98
C GLY A 61 22.72 3.55 0.93
N VAL A 62 23.32 2.87 -0.05
CA VAL A 62 24.78 2.83 -0.23
C VAL A 62 25.28 4.17 -0.78
N TYR A 63 24.62 4.72 -1.81
CA TYR A 63 25.00 5.99 -2.42
C TYR A 63 25.00 7.13 -1.40
N HIS A 64 23.96 7.18 -0.55
CA HIS A 64 23.89 8.15 0.54
C HIS A 64 24.69 7.76 1.79
N GLY A 65 24.94 6.48 2.01
CA GLY A 65 25.78 5.99 3.10
C GLY A 65 27.28 6.26 2.88
N LEU A 66 27.72 6.27 1.63
CA LEU A 66 29.09 6.60 1.23
C LEU A 66 29.38 8.10 1.36
N SER A 67 28.36 8.96 1.31
CA SER A 67 28.48 10.39 1.62
C SER A 67 28.49 10.57 3.15
N LEU A 68 29.69 10.77 3.72
CA LEU A 68 29.93 10.84 5.16
C LEU A 68 29.09 11.90 5.90
N ASP A 69 28.67 12.99 5.24
CA ASP A 69 27.97 14.11 5.88
C ASP A 69 26.45 13.95 6.01
N HIS A 70 25.80 12.97 5.37
CA HIS A 70 24.33 12.96 5.23
C HIS A 70 23.63 11.63 5.57
N ARG A 71 24.36 10.67 6.15
CA ARG A 71 23.92 9.26 6.30
C ARG A 71 22.52 9.07 6.89
N TYR A 72 22.18 9.79 7.95
CA TYR A 72 20.87 9.65 8.61
C TYR A 72 19.82 10.63 8.07
N LYS A 73 20.24 11.72 7.41
CA LYS A 73 19.34 12.78 6.93
C LYS A 73 18.43 12.31 5.80
N VAL A 74 18.82 11.27 5.07
CA VAL A 74 17.97 10.60 4.08
C VAL A 74 16.67 10.08 4.70
N LEU A 75 16.75 9.52 5.91
CA LEU A 75 15.57 8.99 6.60
C LEU A 75 14.63 10.09 7.11
N LEU A 76 15.04 11.35 7.09
CA LEU A 76 14.18 12.48 7.42
C LEU A 76 13.16 12.77 6.33
N TYR A 77 13.34 12.28 5.09
CA TYR A 77 12.41 12.51 4.00
C TYR A 77 11.34 11.42 3.95
N LEU A 78 10.07 11.80 4.05
CA LEU A 78 8.92 10.88 3.97
C LEU A 78 8.93 9.97 2.72
N PRO A 79 9.29 10.43 1.51
CA PRO A 79 9.40 9.56 0.34
C PRO A 79 10.40 8.41 0.53
N ASN A 80 11.51 8.64 1.22
CA ASN A 80 12.53 7.60 1.49
C ASN A 80 11.99 6.52 2.42
N LEU A 81 11.39 6.93 3.54
CA LEU A 81 10.77 5.99 4.47
C LEU A 81 9.65 5.20 3.79
N THR A 82 8.85 5.86 2.96
CA THR A 82 7.79 5.22 2.18
C THR A 82 8.35 4.20 1.19
N PHE A 83 9.44 4.54 0.48
CA PHE A 83 10.13 3.63 -0.43
C PHE A 83 10.62 2.36 0.28
N VAL A 84 11.26 2.51 1.44
CA VAL A 84 11.73 1.39 2.27
C VAL A 84 10.58 0.49 2.70
N LEU A 85 9.44 1.05 3.14
CA LEU A 85 8.26 0.27 3.51
C LEU A 85 7.64 -0.46 2.30
N ILE A 86 7.64 0.16 1.12
CA ILE A 86 7.16 -0.47 -0.13
C ILE A 86 8.06 -1.65 -0.49
N ALA A 87 9.38 -1.48 -0.45
CA ALA A 87 10.33 -2.57 -0.71
C ALA A 87 10.13 -3.71 0.29
N GLY A 88 10.01 -3.40 1.59
CA GLY A 88 9.73 -4.38 2.64
C GLY A 88 8.43 -5.15 2.42
N TYR A 89 7.36 -4.45 2.02
CA TYR A 89 6.09 -5.09 1.64
C TYR A 89 6.26 -6.08 0.48
N PHE A 90 6.87 -5.65 -0.62
CA PHE A 90 7.01 -6.51 -1.81
C PHE A 90 7.94 -7.70 -1.56
N VAL A 91 9.03 -7.52 -0.81
CA VAL A 91 9.90 -8.63 -0.39
C VAL A 91 9.11 -9.64 0.44
N LEU A 92 8.38 -9.17 1.46
CA LEU A 92 7.56 -10.03 2.31
C LEU A 92 6.50 -10.80 1.49
N MET A 93 5.79 -10.12 0.60
CA MET A 93 4.75 -10.74 -0.22
C MET A 93 5.32 -11.69 -1.27
N ALA A 94 6.49 -11.41 -1.83
CA ALA A 94 7.19 -12.32 -2.73
C ALA A 94 7.60 -13.59 -1.99
N THR A 95 8.23 -13.48 -0.82
CA THR A 95 8.62 -14.63 0.01
C THR A 95 7.41 -15.49 0.37
N VAL A 96 6.34 -14.87 0.83
CA VAL A 96 5.11 -15.57 1.21
C VAL A 96 4.49 -16.27 0.00
N THR A 97 4.39 -15.59 -1.16
CA THR A 97 3.82 -16.19 -2.37
C THR A 97 4.66 -17.31 -2.93
N VAL A 98 5.99 -17.22 -2.91
CA VAL A 98 6.87 -18.34 -3.28
C VAL A 98 6.59 -19.52 -2.35
N PHE A 99 6.67 -19.32 -1.03
CA PHE A 99 6.49 -20.37 -0.03
C PHE A 99 5.17 -21.15 -0.17
N TYR A 100 4.07 -20.46 -0.47
CA TYR A 100 2.75 -21.08 -0.63
C TYR A 100 2.49 -21.68 -2.02
N ASN A 101 3.35 -21.43 -3.01
CA ASN A 101 3.25 -22.03 -4.34
C ASN A 101 4.31 -23.11 -4.61
N LEU A 102 5.17 -23.43 -3.64
CA LEU A 102 6.12 -24.54 -3.75
C LEU A 102 5.41 -25.91 -3.74
N PRO A 103 5.82 -26.86 -4.59
CA PRO A 103 5.31 -28.24 -4.57
C PRO A 103 5.52 -28.89 -3.19
N GLY A 104 4.50 -29.55 -2.65
CA GLY A 104 4.58 -30.25 -1.35
C GLY A 104 4.26 -29.40 -0.11
N SER A 105 3.90 -28.12 -0.29
CA SER A 105 3.47 -27.25 0.80
C SER A 105 2.13 -27.70 1.42
N SER A 106 2.18 -28.49 2.51
CA SER A 106 1.00 -28.92 3.30
C SER A 106 0.39 -27.82 4.19
N TYR A 107 0.94 -26.61 4.14
CA TYR A 107 0.54 -25.45 4.95
C TYR A 107 -0.77 -24.80 4.49
N THR A 108 -1.40 -25.30 3.42
CA THR A 108 -2.74 -24.89 3.02
C THR A 108 -3.71 -25.03 4.20
N SER A 109 -3.66 -26.10 4.97
CA SER A 109 -4.54 -26.28 6.15
C SER A 109 -4.42 -25.16 7.21
N LEU A 110 -3.23 -24.57 7.39
CA LEU A 110 -2.97 -23.48 8.34
C LEU A 110 -3.53 -22.13 7.88
N LEU A 111 -3.45 -21.82 6.58
CA LEU A 111 -4.12 -20.65 5.98
C LEU A 111 -5.65 -20.71 6.08
N ARG A 112 -6.23 -21.88 6.34
CA ARG A 112 -7.68 -22.07 6.42
C ARG A 112 -8.28 -21.63 7.76
N ARG A 113 -7.47 -21.51 8.83
CA ARG A 113 -7.98 -21.27 10.20
C ARG A 113 -7.86 -19.82 10.66
N THR A 114 -6.73 -19.17 10.45
CA THR A 114 -6.46 -17.81 10.95
C THR A 114 -5.47 -17.09 10.06
N LEU A 115 -5.56 -15.75 9.95
CA LEU A 115 -4.58 -14.93 9.24
C LEU A 115 -3.26 -14.89 10.03
N PRO A 116 -2.15 -15.43 9.51
CA PRO A 116 -0.84 -15.40 10.19
C PRO A 116 -0.31 -13.98 10.38
N TRP A 117 0.52 -13.78 11.40
CA TRP A 117 1.04 -12.45 11.79
C TRP A 117 1.77 -11.73 10.65
N TYR A 118 2.52 -12.45 9.82
CA TYR A 118 3.26 -11.85 8.71
C TYR A 118 2.33 -11.37 7.58
N LEU A 119 1.19 -12.03 7.36
CA LEU A 119 0.17 -11.52 6.44
C LEU A 119 -0.56 -10.31 7.01
N LYS A 120 -0.76 -10.26 8.35
CA LYS A 120 -1.26 -9.05 9.03
C LYS A 120 -0.29 -7.88 8.86
N LEU A 121 1.01 -8.12 9.07
CA LEU A 121 2.05 -7.14 8.85
C LEU A 121 2.08 -6.66 7.40
N ALA A 122 2.07 -7.58 6.43
CA ALA A 122 2.01 -7.22 5.02
C ALA A 122 0.78 -6.38 4.69
N TRP A 123 -0.37 -6.71 5.28
CA TRP A 123 -1.60 -5.97 5.07
C TRP A 123 -1.56 -4.55 5.66
N LEU A 124 -0.98 -4.41 6.86
CA LEU A 124 -0.74 -3.12 7.49
C LEU A 124 0.19 -2.27 6.61
N LEU A 125 1.32 -2.84 6.17
CA LEU A 125 2.27 -2.18 5.29
C LEU A 125 1.60 -1.74 4.00
N TYR A 126 0.83 -2.62 3.35
CA TYR A 126 0.12 -2.32 2.11
C TYR A 126 -0.82 -1.12 2.24
N ASN A 127 -1.69 -1.10 3.25
CA ASN A 127 -2.63 0.02 3.44
C ASN A 127 -1.89 1.32 3.77
N THR A 128 -0.80 1.23 4.54
CA THR A 128 0.03 2.38 4.90
C THR A 128 0.72 2.97 3.67
N THR A 129 1.41 2.14 2.89
CA THR A 129 2.23 2.58 1.77
C THR A 129 1.41 2.93 0.53
N ALA A 130 0.28 2.27 0.30
CA ALA A 130 -0.67 2.61 -0.77
C ALA A 130 -1.06 4.09 -0.72
N ALA A 131 -1.69 4.53 0.38
CA ALA A 131 -2.13 5.91 0.52
C ALA A 131 -0.96 6.89 0.64
N THR A 132 0.10 6.52 1.37
CA THR A 132 1.27 7.40 1.54
C THR A 132 2.01 7.62 0.22
N SER A 133 2.08 6.62 -0.67
CA SER A 133 2.71 6.75 -1.99
C SER A 133 2.01 7.78 -2.88
N VAL A 134 0.68 7.81 -2.85
CA VAL A 134 -0.12 8.82 -3.56
C VAL A 134 0.13 10.20 -2.96
N LEU A 135 0.13 10.31 -1.63
CA LEU A 135 0.41 11.55 -0.91
C LEU A 135 1.77 12.14 -1.29
N VAL A 136 2.85 11.36 -1.19
CA VAL A 136 4.21 11.85 -1.46
C VAL A 136 4.40 12.23 -2.92
N THR A 137 3.75 11.51 -3.84
CA THR A 137 3.74 11.86 -5.26
C THR A 137 3.02 13.18 -5.49
N VAL A 138 1.83 13.39 -4.93
CA VAL A 138 1.15 14.69 -5.10
C VAL A 138 1.98 15.84 -4.52
N VAL A 139 2.47 15.69 -3.29
CA VAL A 139 3.29 16.71 -2.62
C VAL A 139 4.59 17.01 -3.38
N HIS A 140 5.20 16.02 -4.02
CA HIS A 140 6.41 16.25 -4.83
C HIS A 140 6.16 17.22 -5.98
N TRP A 141 5.11 16.98 -6.77
CA TRP A 141 4.82 17.82 -7.94
C TRP A 141 4.21 19.17 -7.56
N THR A 142 3.50 19.28 -6.44
CA THR A 142 2.82 20.53 -6.05
C THR A 142 3.63 21.44 -5.13
N LEU A 143 4.48 20.88 -4.26
CA LEU A 143 5.20 21.68 -3.25
C LEU A 143 6.71 21.53 -3.40
N VAL A 144 7.23 20.29 -3.48
CA VAL A 144 8.68 20.05 -3.44
C VAL A 144 9.36 20.58 -4.72
N ARG A 145 8.80 20.26 -5.89
CA ARG A 145 9.39 20.64 -7.18
C ARG A 145 9.33 22.14 -7.45
N GLU A 146 8.28 22.81 -6.97
CA GLU A 146 8.16 24.27 -7.10
C GLU A 146 9.14 25.01 -6.19
N THR A 147 9.40 24.47 -4.99
CA THR A 147 10.25 25.12 -3.97
C THR A 147 11.73 24.80 -4.10
N ASN A 148 12.09 23.59 -4.54
CA ASN A 148 13.47 23.19 -4.77
C ASN A 148 13.89 23.58 -6.20
N GLN A 149 14.51 24.74 -6.36
CA GLN A 149 15.13 25.23 -7.61
C GLN A 149 16.32 24.35 -8.09
N GLN A 150 16.50 23.15 -7.55
CA GLN A 150 17.56 22.22 -7.95
C GLN A 150 17.23 21.50 -9.26
N THR A 151 18.26 21.02 -9.93
CA THR A 151 18.19 20.30 -11.21
C THR A 151 17.26 19.10 -11.11
N ILE A 152 16.29 19.01 -12.02
CA ILE A 152 15.36 17.88 -12.14
C ILE A 152 16.15 16.62 -12.48
N ASP A 153 16.33 15.71 -11.53
CA ASP A 153 16.76 14.34 -11.83
C ASP A 153 15.53 13.51 -12.19
N PHE A 154 15.23 13.47 -13.49
CA PHE A 154 14.11 12.73 -14.04
C PHE A 154 14.11 11.25 -13.61
N VAL A 155 15.29 10.63 -13.48
CA VAL A 155 15.38 9.22 -13.13
C VAL A 155 14.97 9.04 -11.67
N ILE A 156 15.47 9.87 -10.76
CA ILE A 156 15.08 9.81 -9.34
C ILE A 156 13.58 10.07 -9.20
N ASP A 157 13.04 11.09 -9.87
CA ASP A 157 11.62 11.43 -9.77
C ASP A 157 10.70 10.29 -10.23
N VAL A 158 11.05 9.65 -11.36
CA VAL A 158 10.29 8.51 -11.88
C VAL A 158 10.35 7.33 -10.90
N ASN A 159 11.53 6.97 -10.42
CA ASN A 159 11.71 5.82 -9.55
C ASN A 159 11.01 6.01 -8.19
N LYS A 160 11.19 7.19 -7.59
CA LYS A 160 10.83 7.46 -6.20
C LYS A 160 9.36 7.76 -5.97
N TYR A 161 8.69 8.27 -7.00
CA TYR A 161 7.31 8.70 -6.87
C TYR A 161 6.38 7.97 -7.85
N ILE A 162 6.68 7.98 -9.16
CA ILE A 162 5.78 7.39 -10.18
C ILE A 162 5.74 5.87 -10.07
N LEU A 163 6.91 5.22 -10.09
CA LEU A 163 6.98 3.76 -10.09
C LEU A 163 6.44 3.16 -8.79
N ASN A 164 6.62 3.82 -7.66
CA ASN A 164 6.03 3.41 -6.39
C ASN A 164 4.51 3.30 -6.43
N VAL A 165 3.84 4.35 -6.90
CA VAL A 165 2.37 4.34 -7.06
C VAL A 165 1.98 3.28 -8.09
N ALA A 166 2.72 3.16 -9.20
CA ALA A 166 2.45 2.18 -10.24
C ALA A 166 2.53 0.73 -9.73
N PHE A 167 3.57 0.35 -9.00
CA PHE A 167 3.70 -1.01 -8.46
C PHE A 167 2.60 -1.35 -7.46
N LEU A 168 2.26 -0.43 -6.56
CA LEU A 168 1.16 -0.61 -5.62
C LEU A 168 -0.19 -0.69 -6.33
N PHE A 169 -0.37 0.05 -7.42
CA PHE A 169 -1.58 -0.01 -8.23
C PHE A 169 -1.71 -1.34 -8.97
N ILE A 170 -0.62 -1.84 -9.57
CA ILE A 170 -0.56 -3.19 -10.16
C ILE A 170 -0.89 -4.24 -9.10
N GLU A 171 -0.34 -4.10 -7.90
CA GLU A 171 -0.63 -5.00 -6.77
C GLU A 171 -2.12 -4.93 -6.37
N LEU A 172 -2.73 -3.74 -6.34
CA LEU A 172 -4.17 -3.60 -6.08
C LEU A 172 -4.98 -4.37 -7.13
N ILE A 173 -4.67 -4.18 -8.41
CA ILE A 173 -5.41 -4.76 -9.52
C ILE A 173 -5.28 -6.28 -9.52
N PHE A 174 -4.07 -6.82 -9.40
CA PHE A 174 -3.83 -8.26 -9.62
C PHE A 174 -3.90 -9.12 -8.35
N SER A 175 -3.49 -8.62 -7.20
CA SER A 175 -3.51 -9.40 -5.96
C SER A 175 -4.90 -9.54 -5.38
N GLY A 176 -5.14 -10.54 -4.53
CA GLY A 176 -6.35 -10.63 -3.73
C GLY A 176 -6.32 -9.88 -2.41
N VAL A 177 -5.33 -9.01 -2.18
CA VAL A 177 -5.24 -8.26 -0.92
C VAL A 177 -6.47 -7.34 -0.80
N PRO A 178 -7.28 -7.47 0.28
CA PRO A 178 -8.44 -6.62 0.48
C PRO A 178 -8.04 -5.21 0.92
N VAL A 179 -8.83 -4.20 0.55
CA VAL A 179 -8.72 -2.83 1.12
C VAL A 179 -9.98 -2.55 1.92
N ARG A 180 -9.83 -2.09 3.16
CA ARG A 180 -10.95 -1.69 4.02
C ARG A 180 -10.92 -0.19 4.24
N ILE A 181 -12.08 0.45 4.24
CA ILE A 181 -12.16 1.90 4.45
C ILE A 181 -11.59 2.32 5.81
N LEU A 182 -11.85 1.54 6.88
CA LEU A 182 -11.36 1.83 8.23
C LEU A 182 -9.84 1.69 8.39
N HIS A 183 -9.17 0.96 7.50
CA HIS A 183 -7.71 0.88 7.49
C HIS A 183 -7.03 2.18 7.06
N GLY A 184 -7.81 3.21 6.69
CA GLY A 184 -7.30 4.57 6.44
C GLY A 184 -6.66 5.19 7.68
N ILE A 185 -6.90 4.66 8.88
CA ILE A 185 -6.17 5.09 10.08
C ILE A 185 -4.67 4.79 10.00
N TYR A 186 -4.25 3.74 9.28
CA TYR A 186 -2.85 3.35 9.21
C TYR A 186 -1.96 4.38 8.50
N PRO A 187 -2.30 4.85 7.28
CA PRO A 187 -1.55 5.94 6.67
C PRO A 187 -1.67 7.27 7.45
N MET A 188 -2.80 7.56 8.11
CA MET A 188 -2.92 8.74 8.97
C MET A 188 -1.92 8.71 10.13
N VAL A 189 -1.88 7.59 10.87
CA VAL A 189 -0.95 7.41 11.99
C VAL A 189 0.49 7.47 11.51
N TRP A 190 0.81 6.83 10.38
CA TRP A 190 2.15 6.87 9.80
C TRP A 190 2.61 8.29 9.48
N VAL A 191 1.77 9.07 8.78
CA VAL A 191 2.08 10.46 8.43
C VAL A 191 2.13 11.35 9.67
N ALA A 192 1.27 11.15 10.66
CA ALA A 192 1.33 11.88 11.93
C ALA A 192 2.62 11.59 12.70
N LEU A 193 3.02 10.31 12.82
CA LEU A 193 4.26 9.91 13.47
C LEU A 193 5.49 10.51 12.78
N TYR A 194 5.47 10.59 11.44
CA TYR A 194 6.50 11.26 10.67
C TYR A 194 6.64 12.75 11.04
N PHE A 195 5.53 13.49 11.13
CA PHE A 195 5.60 14.91 11.51
C PHE A 195 5.99 15.11 12.97
N VAL A 196 5.58 14.21 13.88
CA VAL A 196 6.07 14.22 15.27
C VAL A 196 7.59 14.02 15.29
N MET A 197 8.10 13.08 14.51
CA MET A 197 9.55 12.87 14.36
C MET A 197 10.24 14.14 13.83
N LEU A 198 9.69 14.82 12.83
CA LEU A 198 10.26 16.08 12.32
C LEU A 198 10.27 17.20 13.36
N VAL A 199 9.20 17.37 14.13
CA VAL A 199 9.13 18.39 15.19
C VAL A 199 10.17 18.10 16.27
N VAL A 200 10.29 16.84 16.70
CA VAL A 200 11.31 16.43 17.69
C VAL A 200 12.72 16.67 17.14
N TYR A 201 12.97 16.30 15.87
CA TYR A 201 14.25 16.53 15.21
C TYR A 201 14.63 18.01 15.19
N TRP A 202 13.70 18.88 14.77
CA TRP A 202 13.90 20.33 14.77
C TRP A 202 14.12 20.88 16.18
N ALA A 203 13.31 20.47 17.16
CA ALA A 203 13.43 20.93 18.55
C ALA A 203 14.77 20.55 19.20
N MET A 204 15.44 19.51 18.69
CA MET A 204 16.79 19.10 19.10
C MET A 204 17.92 19.85 18.35
N GLY A 205 17.58 20.88 17.55
CA GLY A 205 18.54 21.62 16.73
C GLY A 205 18.95 20.89 15.45
N GLY A 206 18.13 19.94 14.98
CA GLY A 206 18.37 19.20 13.75
C GLY A 206 18.33 20.10 12.51
N THR A 207 19.22 19.83 11.56
CA THR A 207 19.34 20.59 10.31
C THR A 207 19.00 19.75 9.08
N GLY A 208 18.57 20.39 8.01
CA GLY A 208 18.43 19.80 6.68
C GLY A 208 19.79 19.43 6.07
N VAL A 209 19.78 19.00 4.81
CA VAL A 209 20.96 18.42 4.16
C VAL A 209 22.09 19.45 4.03
N ASN A 210 21.79 20.71 3.73
CA ASN A 210 22.81 21.77 3.56
C ASN A 210 23.00 22.64 4.81
N GLY A 211 22.49 22.20 5.96
CA GLY A 211 22.61 22.94 7.23
C GLY A 211 21.49 23.93 7.50
N GLU A 212 20.50 24.04 6.62
CA GLU A 212 19.26 24.79 6.86
C GLU A 212 18.50 24.27 8.10
N THR A 213 17.66 25.09 8.71
CA THR A 213 16.87 24.70 9.90
C THR A 213 15.60 23.91 9.56
N TRP A 214 15.33 23.67 8.27
CA TRP A 214 14.18 22.94 7.78
C TRP A 214 14.59 21.71 6.94
N VAL A 215 13.80 20.64 6.99
CA VAL A 215 13.99 19.48 6.08
C VAL A 215 13.30 19.73 4.73
N TYR A 216 12.13 20.38 4.78
CA TYR A 216 11.39 20.85 3.62
C TYR A 216 11.22 22.36 3.72
N VAL A 217 11.50 23.08 2.64
CA VAL A 217 11.36 24.55 2.61
C VAL A 217 9.96 25.01 3.01
N PHE A 218 8.91 24.26 2.64
CA PHE A 218 7.53 24.57 3.01
C PHE A 218 7.15 24.16 4.45
N ILE A 219 8.06 23.54 5.20
CA ILE A 219 7.91 23.18 6.63
C ILE A 219 9.03 23.83 7.42
N ASP A 220 8.93 25.15 7.54
CA ASP A 220 9.86 25.96 8.32
C ASP A 220 9.22 26.34 9.67
N TYR A 221 9.69 25.69 10.73
CA TYR A 221 9.23 25.88 12.11
C TYR A 221 9.78 27.15 12.77
N ASP A 222 10.82 27.79 12.21
CA ASP A 222 11.41 29.00 12.78
C ASP A 222 10.68 30.24 12.26
N ASN A 223 10.50 30.33 10.94
CA ASN A 223 9.95 31.54 10.30
C ASN A 223 8.45 31.43 9.99
N SER A 224 7.93 30.21 9.82
CA SER A 224 6.55 29.99 9.35
C SER A 224 5.84 28.84 10.06
N TRP A 225 6.03 28.73 11.38
CA TRP A 225 5.49 27.64 12.21
C TRP A 225 3.99 27.36 12.00
N GLY A 226 3.18 28.39 11.78
CA GLY A 226 1.74 28.24 11.51
C GLY A 226 1.46 27.48 10.21
N LEU A 227 2.20 27.77 9.13
CA LEU A 227 2.11 27.04 7.86
C LEU A 227 2.68 25.63 7.99
N ALA A 228 3.80 25.46 8.69
CA ALA A 228 4.39 24.15 8.95
C ALA A 228 3.40 23.20 9.67
N VAL A 229 2.72 23.69 10.72
CA VAL A 229 1.66 22.95 11.43
C VAL A 229 0.47 22.70 10.52
N ALA A 230 0.02 23.69 9.75
CA ALA A 230 -1.10 23.54 8.82
C ALA A 230 -0.84 22.46 7.76
N TYR A 231 0.34 22.45 7.13
CA TYR A 231 0.72 21.41 6.18
C TYR A 231 0.84 20.03 6.84
N SER A 232 1.42 19.96 8.05
CA SER A 232 1.56 18.71 8.79
C SER A 232 0.20 18.08 9.13
N LEU A 233 -0.72 18.87 9.71
CA LEU A 233 -2.06 18.42 10.05
C LEU A 233 -2.91 18.14 8.80
N GLY A 234 -2.81 18.99 7.77
CA GLY A 234 -3.48 18.80 6.49
C GLY A 234 -3.04 17.50 5.81
N ALA A 235 -1.75 17.20 5.80
CA ALA A 235 -1.24 15.94 5.24
C ALA A 235 -1.74 14.71 6.02
N ALA A 236 -1.69 14.74 7.36
CA ALA A 236 -2.08 13.60 8.20
C ALA A 236 -3.60 13.35 8.26
N PHE A 237 -4.40 14.40 8.37
CA PHE A 237 -5.84 14.30 8.66
C PHE A 237 -6.77 14.67 7.50
N VAL A 238 -6.23 15.19 6.39
CA VAL A 238 -7.03 15.50 5.20
C VAL A 238 -6.52 14.70 4.00
N ALA A 239 -5.25 14.89 3.62
CA ALA A 239 -4.71 14.31 2.40
C ALA A 239 -4.51 12.78 2.49
N ALA A 240 -3.99 12.25 3.61
CA ALA A 240 -3.85 10.80 3.80
C ALA A 240 -5.21 10.05 3.80
N PRO A 241 -6.27 10.52 4.50
CA PRO A 241 -7.61 9.96 4.37
C PRO A 241 -8.15 10.01 2.94
N ILE A 242 -8.01 11.14 2.24
CA ILE A 242 -8.46 11.26 0.85
C ILE A 242 -7.73 10.25 -0.03
N ALA A 243 -6.41 10.13 0.09
CA ALA A 243 -5.61 9.17 -0.66
C ALA A 243 -6.06 7.72 -0.39
N HIS A 244 -6.35 7.36 0.87
CA HIS A 244 -6.88 6.04 1.22
C HIS A 244 -8.27 5.80 0.64
N CYS A 245 -9.16 6.81 0.69
CA CYS A 245 -10.48 6.73 0.08
C CYS A 245 -10.41 6.50 -1.43
N LEU A 246 -9.52 7.22 -2.14
CA LEU A 246 -9.28 7.00 -3.57
C LEU A 246 -8.81 5.57 -3.82
N TRP A 247 -7.87 5.06 -3.01
CA TRP A 247 -7.40 3.69 -3.10
C TRP A 247 -8.52 2.66 -2.88
N PHE A 248 -9.39 2.90 -1.90
CA PHE A 248 -10.55 2.07 -1.61
C PHE A 248 -11.57 2.06 -2.76
N VAL A 249 -11.79 3.21 -3.42
CA VAL A 249 -12.65 3.28 -4.62
C VAL A 249 -12.11 2.38 -5.74
N VAL A 250 -10.80 2.42 -6.02
CA VAL A 250 -10.20 1.54 -7.02
C VAL A 250 -10.37 0.06 -6.64
N TYR A 251 -10.20 -0.26 -5.35
CA TYR A 251 -10.45 -1.61 -4.84
C TYR A 251 -11.92 -2.07 -5.06
N ILE A 252 -12.89 -1.19 -4.83
CA ILE A 252 -14.31 -1.48 -5.11
C ILE A 252 -14.51 -1.75 -6.61
N ILE A 253 -13.97 -0.90 -7.48
CA ILE A 253 -14.08 -1.06 -8.94
C ILE A 253 -13.53 -2.42 -9.36
N ARG A 254 -12.30 -2.74 -8.96
CA ARG A 254 -11.67 -4.05 -9.25
C ARG A 254 -12.53 -5.21 -8.76
N SER A 255 -13.01 -5.15 -7.52
CA SER A 255 -13.79 -6.23 -6.93
C SER A 255 -15.11 -6.46 -7.66
N ASN A 256 -15.76 -5.39 -8.15
CA ASN A 256 -16.96 -5.51 -8.98
C ASN A 256 -16.67 -6.12 -10.37
N ILE A 257 -15.53 -5.79 -10.99
CA ILE A 257 -15.11 -6.36 -12.29
C ILE A 257 -14.85 -7.87 -12.17
N VAL A 258 -14.17 -8.32 -11.11
CA VAL A 258 -13.87 -9.74 -10.89
C VAL A 258 -15.15 -10.54 -10.57
N CYS A 259 -16.12 -9.91 -9.90
CA CYS A 259 -17.37 -10.53 -9.46
C CYS A 259 -18.45 -10.67 -10.54
N THR A 260 -18.50 -9.75 -11.51
CA THR A 260 -19.56 -9.67 -12.52
C THR A 260 -19.73 -10.92 -13.40
N PRO A 261 -18.69 -11.70 -13.72
CA PRO A 261 -18.85 -12.97 -14.43
C PRO A 261 -19.48 -14.09 -13.58
N CYS A 262 -19.24 -14.13 -12.26
CA CYS A 262 -19.70 -15.22 -11.38
C CYS A 262 -21.22 -15.23 -11.18
N SER A 263 -21.88 -14.06 -11.14
CA SER A 263 -23.34 -13.97 -11.01
C SER A 263 -24.09 -14.35 -12.29
N ARG A 264 -23.49 -14.15 -13.47
CA ARG A 264 -24.07 -14.54 -14.76
C ARG A 264 -24.05 -16.05 -15.01
N GLY A 265 -23.10 -16.77 -14.41
CA GLY A 265 -23.03 -18.24 -14.51
C GLY A 265 -24.08 -18.96 -13.66
N SER A 266 -24.37 -18.45 -12.46
CA SER A 266 -25.40 -19.03 -11.57
C SER A 266 -26.83 -18.82 -12.07
N ALA A 267 -27.08 -17.79 -12.89
CA ALA A 267 -28.40 -17.50 -13.45
C ALA A 267 -28.74 -18.31 -14.71
N ARG A 268 -27.80 -19.12 -15.23
CA ARG A 268 -27.96 -19.86 -16.50
C ARG A 268 -28.04 -21.38 -16.37
N ALA A 269 -28.06 -21.96 -15.16
CA ALA A 269 -28.38 -23.37 -15.01
C ALA A 269 -29.90 -23.55 -15.18
N PRO A 270 -30.40 -24.14 -16.29
CA PRO A 270 -31.80 -24.50 -16.39
C PRO A 270 -32.05 -25.63 -15.39
N LEU A 271 -33.13 -25.53 -14.62
CA LEU A 271 -33.68 -26.64 -13.87
C LEU A 271 -34.05 -27.74 -14.87
N ALA A 272 -33.16 -28.71 -15.08
CA ALA A 272 -33.51 -29.96 -15.73
C ALA A 272 -34.40 -30.73 -14.75
N ALA A 273 -35.71 -30.58 -14.92
CA ALA A 273 -36.70 -31.41 -14.23
C ALA A 273 -36.57 -32.84 -14.75
N GLU A 274 -36.30 -33.76 -13.82
CA GLU A 274 -36.38 -35.21 -13.99
C GLU A 274 -37.74 -35.61 -14.57
N SER A 275 -37.71 -36.30 -15.70
CA SER A 275 -38.82 -37.11 -16.19
C SER A 275 -38.85 -38.43 -15.43
N GLU A 276 -39.73 -38.58 -14.45
CA GLU A 276 -40.09 -39.89 -13.90
C GLU A 276 -41.02 -40.61 -14.88
N THR A 277 -40.48 -41.58 -15.59
CA THR A 277 -41.26 -42.64 -16.25
C THR A 277 -41.52 -43.76 -15.26
N THR A 278 -42.77 -43.90 -14.82
CA THR A 278 -43.30 -45.10 -14.16
C THR A 278 -43.55 -46.22 -15.18
N PRO A 279 -43.08 -47.46 -14.95
CA PRO A 279 -43.68 -48.64 -15.53
C PRO A 279 -44.53 -49.39 -14.48
N LEU A 280 -45.78 -49.66 -14.90
CA LEU A 280 -46.76 -50.70 -14.52
C LEU A 280 -46.84 -51.16 -13.05
#